data_AF-A0A1Y4R8Q6-F1
#
_entry.id   AF-A0A1Y4R8Q6-F1
#
_cell.length_a   1.000
_cell.length_b   1.000
_cell.length_c   1.000
_cell.angle_alpha   90.00
_cell.angle_beta   90.00
_cell.angle_gamma   90.00
#
_symmetry.space_group_name_H-M   'P 1'
#
loop_
_entity.id
_entity.type
_entity.pdbx_description
1 polymer ?
#
loop_
_entity_poly.entity_id
_entity_poly.type
_entity_poly.pdbx_seq_one_letter_code
_entity_poly.pdbx_strand_id
1 'polypeptide(L)'
;MERKKIIIFEQHFAYISNELYELFMQKSKVKDMTDFIKNEAYKDFDIVLKDFKDLKKLKELIKENQSYNSPADWLRDKIRDHLQLGVYKKYIDDMVCLADIKTENDIKKYKKRGYNTQITAQDFHQKYPLLDVNKVFYDNTILKNMVYYDSARYAMVELYWGYNPNKENKPENYELFNPAINMGVEEGILKKIDFIYENFKEGNYEYFTYLNFPFYRNEILDIIISNSSDEKMIKQLRNCQNIE
;
A
#
# COMPACT_ATOMS: atom_id res chain seq x y z
N MET A 1 -3.91 -8.28 5.17
CA MET A 1 -2.48 -8.57 4.89
C MET A 1 -1.81 -9.03 6.16
N GLU A 2 -1.31 -10.26 6.17
CA GLU A 2 -0.45 -10.73 7.25
C GLU A 2 0.84 -9.88 7.29
N ARG A 3 1.30 -9.50 8.50
CA ARG A 3 2.48 -8.66 8.67
C ARG A 3 3.63 -9.49 9.24
N LYS A 4 4.80 -9.41 8.60
CA LYS A 4 6.02 -10.03 9.10
C LYS A 4 6.66 -9.12 10.15
N LYS A 5 6.82 -9.64 11.37
CA LYS A 5 7.63 -9.02 12.41
C LYS A 5 9.11 -9.26 12.13
N ILE A 6 9.88 -8.19 11.94
CA ILE A 6 11.33 -8.25 11.76
C ILE A 6 12.00 -8.08 13.12
N ILE A 7 12.87 -9.03 13.48
CA ILE A 7 13.60 -9.08 14.75
C ILE A 7 15.09 -9.06 14.45
N ILE A 8 15.83 -8.21 15.16
CA ILE A 8 17.30 -8.12 15.11
C ILE A 8 17.79 -8.08 16.55
N PHE A 9 18.78 -8.92 16.89
CA PHE A 9 19.29 -9.07 18.26
C PHE A 9 18.16 -9.29 19.29
N GLU A 10 17.20 -10.15 18.97
CA GLU A 10 16.02 -10.46 19.80
C GLU A 10 15.08 -9.26 20.06
N GLN A 11 15.34 -8.12 19.42
CA GLN A 11 14.54 -6.92 19.54
C GLN A 11 13.68 -6.70 18.30
N HIS A 12 12.43 -6.28 18.51
CA HIS A 12 11.57 -5.87 17.41
C HIS A 12 12.19 -4.67 16.69
N PHE A 13 12.40 -4.79 15.37
CA PHE A 13 12.89 -3.70 14.53
C PHE A 13 11.75 -3.00 13.79
N ALA A 14 11.01 -3.75 12.97
CA ALA A 14 9.92 -3.24 12.13
C ALA A 14 8.84 -4.31 11.87
N TYR A 15 7.66 -3.86 11.45
CA TYR A 15 6.66 -4.69 10.78
C TYR A 15 6.60 -4.28 9.32
N ILE A 16 6.71 -5.25 8.41
CA ILE A 16 6.48 -5.08 6.96
C ILE A 16 5.40 -6.08 6.51
N SER A 17 4.84 -5.95 5.31
CA SER A 17 3.89 -6.97 4.85
C SER A 17 4.59 -8.32 4.64
N ASN A 18 3.85 -9.40 4.87
CA ASN A 18 4.36 -10.73 4.57
C ASN A 18 4.62 -10.89 3.06
N GLU A 19 3.81 -10.25 2.22
CA GLU A 19 3.96 -10.26 0.76
C GLU A 19 5.27 -9.59 0.31
N LEU A 20 5.59 -8.39 0.81
CA LEU A 20 6.85 -7.71 0.51
C LEU A 20 8.04 -8.48 1.05
N TYR A 21 7.91 -9.06 2.24
CA TYR A 21 8.95 -9.92 2.82
C TYR A 21 9.19 -11.16 1.95
N GLU A 22 8.15 -11.89 1.57
CA GLU A 22 8.26 -13.07 0.72
C GLU A 22 8.82 -12.72 -0.66
N LEU A 23 8.35 -11.63 -1.26
CA LEU A 23 8.88 -11.12 -2.52
C LEU A 23 10.38 -10.83 -2.42
N PHE A 24 10.81 -10.15 -1.35
CA PHE A 24 12.21 -9.89 -1.08
C PHE A 24 13.00 -11.19 -0.93
N MET A 25 12.53 -12.14 -0.12
CA MET A 25 13.25 -13.40 0.08
C MET A 25 13.31 -14.27 -1.18
N GLN A 26 12.31 -14.19 -2.06
CA GLN A 26 12.28 -14.94 -3.32
C GLN A 26 13.19 -14.33 -4.39
N LYS A 27 13.20 -12.99 -4.50
CA LYS A 27 13.88 -12.28 -5.60
C LYS A 27 15.28 -11.79 -5.24
N SER A 28 15.57 -11.56 -3.97
CA SER A 28 16.89 -11.16 -3.54
C SER A 28 17.82 -12.38 -3.48
N LYS A 29 19.11 -12.17 -3.76
CA LYS A 29 20.17 -13.15 -3.45
C LYS A 29 20.61 -13.09 -1.98
N VAL A 30 19.86 -12.36 -1.15
CA VAL A 30 20.16 -12.14 0.26
C VAL A 30 19.76 -13.39 1.04
N LYS A 31 20.68 -13.89 1.87
CA LYS A 31 20.44 -15.10 2.68
C LYS A 31 19.53 -14.84 3.88
N ASP A 32 19.66 -13.68 4.51
CA ASP A 32 18.80 -13.28 5.61
C ASP A 32 18.60 -11.75 5.70
N MET A 33 17.45 -11.37 6.26
CA MET A 33 17.04 -9.97 6.41
C MET A 33 17.93 -9.19 7.39
N THR A 34 18.59 -9.87 8.33
CA THR A 34 19.42 -9.20 9.34
C THR A 34 20.70 -8.66 8.71
N ASP A 35 21.35 -9.45 7.86
CA ASP A 35 22.55 -9.06 7.13
C ASP A 35 22.24 -7.99 6.09
N PHE A 36 21.08 -8.06 5.44
CA PHE A 36 20.60 -6.95 4.61
C PHE A 36 20.49 -5.65 5.41
N ILE A 37 19.81 -5.67 6.55
CA ILE A 37 19.63 -4.48 7.39
C ILE A 37 20.97 -3.95 7.91
N LYS A 38 21.91 -4.82 8.27
CA LYS A 38 23.28 -4.41 8.66
C LYS A 38 23.99 -3.68 7.53
N ASN A 39 23.94 -4.23 6.31
CA ASN A 39 24.60 -3.65 5.16
C ASN A 39 23.99 -2.29 4.79
N GLU A 40 22.66 -2.17 4.79
CA GLU A 40 21.99 -0.90 4.50
C GLU A 40 22.20 0.12 5.62
N ALA A 41 22.23 -0.29 6.89
CA ALA A 41 22.55 0.60 7.99
C ALA A 41 23.97 1.19 7.87
N TYR A 42 24.94 0.38 7.44
CA TYR A 42 26.29 0.85 7.17
C TYR A 42 26.34 1.84 6.00
N LYS A 43 25.63 1.55 4.90
CA LYS A 43 25.59 2.45 3.73
C LYS A 43 24.95 3.81 4.03
N ASP A 44 23.82 3.82 4.72
CA ASP A 44 23.04 5.05 4.93
C ASP A 44 23.56 5.88 6.11
N PHE A 45 24.15 5.24 7.13
CA PHE A 45 24.45 5.89 8.41
C PHE A 45 25.86 5.61 8.96
N ASP A 46 26.70 4.89 8.23
CA ASP A 46 28.05 4.49 8.65
C ASP A 46 28.07 3.78 10.02
N ILE A 47 27.02 2.98 10.31
CA ILE A 47 26.89 2.22 11.55
C ILE A 47 27.03 0.72 11.32
N VAL A 48 27.89 0.08 12.11
CA VAL A 48 28.05 -1.38 12.13
C VAL A 48 27.23 -1.94 13.29
N LEU A 49 26.15 -2.67 13.00
CA LEU A 49 25.29 -3.24 14.04
C LEU A 49 25.89 -4.52 14.62
N LYS A 50 26.30 -4.49 15.89
CA LYS A 50 26.85 -5.63 16.63
C LYS A 50 25.95 -6.06 17.78
N ASP A 51 25.21 -5.12 18.36
CA ASP A 51 24.33 -5.39 19.49
C ASP A 51 23.06 -4.52 19.51
N PHE A 52 22.28 -4.66 20.60
CA PHE A 52 21.03 -3.93 20.79
C PHE A 52 21.22 -2.40 20.96
N LYS A 53 22.39 -1.94 21.43
CA LYS A 53 22.69 -0.50 21.56
C LYS A 53 22.87 0.12 20.19
N ASP A 54 23.57 -0.57 19.29
CA ASP A 54 23.70 -0.13 17.90
C ASP A 54 22.35 -0.09 17.20
N LEU A 55 21.49 -1.10 17.45
CA LEU A 55 20.14 -1.12 16.91
C LEU A 55 19.28 0.06 17.42
N LYS A 56 19.45 0.45 18.69
CA LYS A 56 18.78 1.63 19.24
C LYS A 56 19.28 2.91 18.56
N LYS A 57 20.59 3.05 18.38
CA LYS A 57 21.22 4.17 17.68
C LYS A 57 20.73 4.28 16.23
N LEU A 58 20.64 3.16 15.50
CA LEU A 58 20.07 3.15 14.16
C LEU A 58 18.62 3.68 14.12
N LYS A 59 17.77 3.28 15.07
CA LYS A 59 16.38 3.78 15.13
C LYS A 59 16.29 5.28 15.43
N GLU A 60 17.26 5.83 16.16
CA GLU A 60 17.36 7.27 16.42
C GLU A 60 17.80 8.00 15.14
N LEU A 61 18.86 7.51 14.47
CA LEU A 61 19.34 8.07 13.20
C LEU A 61 18.29 8.05 12.09
N ILE A 62 17.50 6.98 11.98
CA ILE A 62 16.38 6.91 11.02
C ILE A 62 15.33 8.00 11.30
N LYS A 63 15.04 8.30 12.58
CA LYS A 63 14.07 9.33 12.96
C LYS A 63 14.60 10.75 12.78
N GLU A 64 15.91 10.93 12.93
CA GLU A 64 16.59 12.21 12.68
C GLU A 64 16.71 12.50 11.19
N ASN A 65 16.71 11.45 10.34
CA ASN A 65 16.67 11.58 8.90
C ASN A 65 15.30 12.09 8.44
N GLN A 66 15.26 13.29 7.85
CA GLN A 66 14.03 13.92 7.35
C GLN A 66 13.33 13.13 6.22
N SER A 67 13.99 12.12 5.66
CA SER A 67 13.46 11.28 4.58
C SER A 67 12.56 10.15 5.08
N TYR A 68 12.66 9.74 6.35
CA TYR A 68 11.96 8.56 6.87
C TYR A 68 11.14 8.87 8.12
N ASN A 69 9.94 8.30 8.18
CA ASN A 69 9.04 8.48 9.32
C ASN A 69 9.24 7.40 10.40
N SER A 70 9.81 6.25 10.03
CA SER A 70 10.00 5.11 10.93
C SER A 70 11.02 4.08 10.41
N PRO A 71 11.49 3.15 11.27
CA PRO A 71 12.29 2.01 10.81
C PRO A 71 11.60 1.13 9.78
N ALA A 72 10.27 1.04 9.81
CA ALA A 72 9.51 0.29 8.80
C ALA A 72 9.51 1.00 7.45
N ASP A 73 9.36 2.33 7.45
CA ASP A 73 9.45 3.18 6.26
C ASP A 73 10.82 3.04 5.59
N TRP A 74 11.89 3.23 6.39
CA TRP A 74 13.27 3.02 5.93
C TRP A 74 13.50 1.60 5.39
N LEU A 75 13.08 0.57 6.10
CA LEU A 75 13.29 -0.81 5.65
C LEU A 75 12.56 -1.12 4.35
N ARG A 76 11.33 -0.62 4.18
CA ARG A 76 10.59 -0.80 2.93
C ARG A 76 11.28 -0.09 1.79
N ASP A 77 11.70 1.15 1.99
CA ASP A 77 12.46 1.91 1.01
C ASP A 77 13.70 1.12 0.56
N LYS A 78 14.49 0.59 1.51
CA LYS A 78 15.67 -0.21 1.18
C LYS A 78 15.33 -1.50 0.43
N ILE A 79 14.29 -2.23 0.86
CA ILE A 79 13.84 -3.45 0.18
C ILE A 79 13.41 -3.11 -1.27
N ARG A 80 12.68 -2.02 -1.45
CA ARG A 80 12.17 -1.60 -2.76
C ARG A 80 13.30 -1.16 -3.68
N ASP A 81 14.23 -0.37 -3.18
CA ASP A 81 15.47 -0.01 -3.90
C ASP A 81 16.21 -1.27 -4.35
N HIS A 82 16.39 -2.25 -3.44
CA HIS A 82 17.09 -3.50 -3.75
C HIS A 82 16.38 -4.32 -4.83
N LEU A 83 15.05 -4.33 -4.81
CA LEU A 83 14.21 -5.01 -5.79
C LEU A 83 13.96 -4.18 -7.06
N GLN A 84 14.53 -2.96 -7.16
CA GLN A 84 14.28 -2.01 -8.24
C GLN A 84 12.79 -1.69 -8.43
N LEU A 85 12.05 -1.67 -7.33
CA LEU A 85 10.69 -1.15 -7.25
C LEU A 85 10.78 0.37 -7.09
N GLY A 86 9.81 1.10 -7.64
CA GLY A 86 9.70 2.54 -7.48
C GLY A 86 9.63 2.97 -6.01
N VAL A 87 10.26 4.11 -5.75
CA VAL A 87 10.31 4.75 -4.43
C VAL A 87 9.14 5.71 -4.30
N TYR A 88 8.18 5.36 -3.44
CA TYR A 88 6.99 6.17 -3.18
C TYR A 88 6.83 6.40 -1.69
N LYS A 89 6.44 7.60 -1.26
CA LYS A 89 6.22 7.88 0.18
C LYS A 89 5.01 7.16 0.78
N LYS A 90 4.23 6.45 -0.03
CA LYS A 90 2.99 5.79 0.35
C LYS A 90 3.07 4.35 -0.10
N TYR A 91 3.03 3.45 0.88
CA TYR A 91 3.10 2.02 0.67
C TYR A 91 1.78 1.36 1.05
N ILE A 92 1.27 0.45 0.21
CA ILE A 92 0.09 -0.36 0.49
C ILE A 92 0.26 -1.09 1.83
N ASP A 93 1.49 -1.55 2.10
CA ASP A 93 1.94 -2.16 3.34
C ASP A 93 1.81 -1.29 4.60
N ASP A 94 1.76 0.04 4.45
CA ASP A 94 1.54 0.95 5.57
C ASP A 94 0.07 1.06 5.94
N MET A 95 -0.86 0.72 5.04
CA MET A 95 -2.27 0.83 5.33
C MET A 95 -2.70 -0.17 6.42
N VAL A 96 -3.67 0.23 7.23
CA VAL A 96 -4.27 -0.63 8.26
C VAL A 96 -5.47 -1.34 7.67
N CYS A 97 -5.43 -2.67 7.65
CA CYS A 97 -6.56 -3.49 7.22
C CYS A 97 -7.70 -3.39 8.24
N LEU A 98 -8.92 -3.22 7.77
CA LEU A 98 -10.11 -3.14 8.62
C LEU A 98 -10.31 -4.43 9.42
N ALA A 99 -9.95 -5.60 8.87
CA ALA A 99 -9.99 -6.88 9.56
C ALA A 99 -9.16 -6.92 10.87
N ASP A 100 -8.16 -6.05 11.00
CA ASP A 100 -7.33 -5.93 12.21
C ASP A 100 -7.97 -5.04 13.29
N ILE A 101 -9.13 -4.42 13.01
CA ILE A 101 -9.84 -3.50 13.90
C ILE A 101 -11.08 -4.20 14.44
N LYS A 102 -10.90 -4.98 15.51
CA LYS A 102 -11.98 -5.84 16.05
C LYS A 102 -12.74 -5.17 17.19
N THR A 103 -12.13 -4.20 17.85
CA THR A 103 -12.67 -3.56 19.05
C THR A 103 -12.49 -2.04 19.05
N GLU A 104 -13.24 -1.35 19.91
CA GLU A 104 -13.05 0.08 20.20
C GLU A 104 -11.62 0.42 20.67
N ASN A 105 -10.95 -0.51 21.35
CA ASN A 105 -9.57 -0.33 21.76
C ASN A 105 -8.61 -0.34 20.56
N ASP A 106 -8.89 -1.14 19.53
CA ASP A 106 -8.10 -1.14 18.29
C ASP A 106 -8.28 0.18 17.53
N ILE A 107 -9.51 0.70 17.47
CA ILE A 107 -9.80 2.03 16.90
C ILE A 107 -8.94 3.10 17.61
N LYS A 108 -8.96 3.14 18.95
CA LYS A 108 -8.15 4.10 19.72
C LYS A 108 -6.65 3.92 19.48
N LYS A 109 -6.17 2.68 19.39
CA LYS A 109 -4.77 2.33 19.13
C LYS A 109 -4.31 2.84 17.77
N TYR A 110 -5.09 2.66 16.70
CA TYR A 110 -4.73 3.10 15.36
C TYR A 110 -4.93 4.61 15.16
N LYS A 111 -5.94 5.23 15.78
CA LYS A 111 -6.05 6.71 15.84
C LYS A 111 -4.81 7.37 16.43
N LYS A 112 -4.27 6.83 17.53
CA LYS A 112 -3.01 7.31 18.13
C LYS A 112 -1.79 7.18 17.20
N ARG A 113 -1.87 6.29 16.20
CA ARG A 113 -0.83 6.09 15.18
C ARG A 113 -1.06 6.94 13.92
N GLY A 114 -2.06 7.82 13.90
CA GLY A 114 -2.33 8.76 12.82
C GLY A 114 -3.43 8.35 11.84
N TYR A 115 -3.93 7.12 11.91
CA TYR A 115 -4.98 6.61 11.01
C TYR A 115 -6.37 7.15 11.39
N ASN A 116 -7.23 7.37 10.40
CA ASN A 116 -8.63 7.75 10.61
C ASN A 116 -9.54 6.53 10.75
N THR A 117 -9.16 5.57 11.59
CA THR A 117 -10.00 4.40 11.89
C THR A 117 -11.26 4.83 12.62
N GLN A 118 -12.45 4.45 12.17
CA GLN A 118 -13.72 4.93 12.74
C GLN A 118 -14.70 3.83 13.14
N ILE A 119 -14.55 2.64 12.58
CA ILE A 119 -15.50 1.54 12.71
C ILE A 119 -14.76 0.23 12.92
N THR A 120 -15.39 -0.72 13.61
CA THR A 120 -14.87 -2.09 13.71
C THR A 120 -15.18 -2.88 12.45
N ALA A 121 -14.45 -3.97 12.21
CA ALA A 121 -14.72 -4.88 11.11
C ALA A 121 -16.16 -5.43 11.16
N GLN A 122 -16.66 -5.74 12.36
CA GLN A 122 -18.00 -6.26 12.56
C GLN A 122 -19.07 -5.23 12.19
N ASP A 123 -18.96 -4.01 12.70
CA ASP A 123 -19.94 -2.95 12.44
C ASP A 123 -19.94 -2.54 10.96
N PHE A 124 -18.76 -2.54 10.32
CA PHE A 124 -18.65 -2.30 8.89
C PHE A 124 -19.34 -3.39 8.08
N HIS A 125 -19.08 -4.67 8.40
CA HIS A 125 -19.68 -5.79 7.67
C HIS A 125 -21.21 -5.82 7.84
N GLN A 126 -21.74 -5.43 9.01
CA GLN A 126 -23.18 -5.28 9.20
C GLN A 126 -23.79 -4.20 8.29
N LYS A 127 -23.05 -3.12 8.03
CA LYS A 127 -23.50 -2.01 7.18
C LYS A 127 -23.27 -2.26 5.69
N TYR A 128 -22.19 -2.97 5.35
CA TYR A 128 -21.74 -3.26 4.00
C TYR A 128 -21.37 -4.74 3.87
N PRO A 129 -22.36 -5.66 3.83
CA PRO A 129 -22.13 -7.10 3.85
C PRO A 129 -21.44 -7.66 2.60
N LEU A 130 -21.51 -6.99 1.46
CA LEU A 130 -20.88 -7.41 0.21
C LEU A 130 -19.39 -7.06 0.12
N LEU A 131 -18.92 -6.10 0.92
CA LEU A 131 -17.53 -5.68 0.92
C LEU A 131 -16.70 -6.50 1.92
N ASP A 132 -15.68 -7.19 1.42
CA ASP A 132 -14.76 -7.97 2.26
C ASP A 132 -13.88 -7.05 3.10
N VAL A 133 -14.00 -7.14 4.43
CA VAL A 133 -13.20 -6.36 5.39
C VAL A 133 -11.71 -6.60 5.29
N ASN A 134 -11.26 -7.71 4.69
CA ASN A 134 -9.85 -7.98 4.42
C ASN A 134 -9.29 -7.15 3.26
N LYS A 135 -10.18 -6.62 2.42
CA LYS A 135 -9.86 -5.75 1.28
C LYS A 135 -10.11 -4.28 1.58
N VAL A 136 -10.57 -3.94 2.79
CA VAL A 136 -10.78 -2.56 3.23
C VAL A 136 -9.60 -2.09 4.05
N PHE A 137 -9.07 -0.91 3.71
CA PHE A 137 -7.87 -0.38 4.32
C PHE A 137 -8.01 1.10 4.68
N TYR A 138 -7.36 1.51 5.77
CA TYR A 138 -7.17 2.90 6.13
C TYR A 138 -5.75 3.34 5.77
N ASP A 139 -5.65 4.42 5.00
CA ASP A 139 -4.37 5.10 4.80
C ASP A 139 -4.08 6.07 5.96
N ASN A 140 -2.80 6.43 6.11
CA ASN A 140 -2.33 7.44 7.06
C ASN A 140 -1.97 8.76 6.37
N THR A 141 -2.46 8.97 5.15
CA THR A 141 -2.13 10.15 4.36
C THR A 141 -2.82 11.39 4.93
N ILE A 142 -2.51 12.59 4.42
CA ILE A 142 -3.15 13.82 4.90
C ILE A 142 -4.69 13.78 4.74
N LEU A 143 -5.18 13.05 3.74
CA LEU A 143 -6.61 12.88 3.47
C LEU A 143 -7.24 11.76 4.30
N LYS A 144 -6.42 10.85 4.84
CA LYS A 144 -6.81 9.74 5.72
C LYS A 144 -7.97 8.92 5.15
N ASN A 145 -7.78 8.49 3.91
CA ASN A 145 -8.80 7.81 3.12
C ASN A 145 -9.04 6.41 3.67
N MET A 146 -10.25 5.92 3.44
CA MET A 146 -10.57 4.50 3.50
C MET A 146 -10.64 4.01 2.05
N VAL A 147 -10.02 2.89 1.72
CA VAL A 147 -9.96 2.36 0.36
C VAL A 147 -10.37 0.90 0.34
N TYR A 148 -10.90 0.45 -0.78
CA TYR A 148 -11.08 -0.95 -1.11
C TYR A 148 -10.00 -1.35 -2.11
N TYR A 149 -9.14 -2.31 -1.74
CA TYR A 149 -8.04 -2.77 -2.55
C TYR A 149 -8.14 -4.28 -2.78
N ASP A 150 -8.22 -4.68 -4.04
CA ASP A 150 -8.19 -6.07 -4.46
C ASP A 150 -6.85 -6.37 -5.13
N SER A 151 -5.92 -6.95 -4.37
CA SER A 151 -4.55 -7.24 -4.83
C SER A 151 -4.51 -8.24 -5.99
N ALA A 152 -5.41 -9.21 -6.02
CA ALA A 152 -5.50 -10.19 -7.11
C ALA A 152 -5.94 -9.56 -8.44
N ARG A 153 -6.58 -8.39 -8.37
CA ARG A 153 -7.10 -7.64 -9.52
C ARG A 153 -6.32 -6.35 -9.78
N TYR A 154 -5.30 -6.06 -8.98
CA TYR A 154 -4.52 -4.83 -9.05
C TYR A 154 -5.40 -3.56 -9.10
N ALA A 155 -6.49 -3.57 -8.33
CA ALA A 155 -7.50 -2.53 -8.41
C ALA A 155 -7.75 -1.92 -7.03
N MET A 156 -7.60 -0.60 -6.93
CA MET A 156 -7.85 0.15 -5.70
C MET A 156 -8.82 1.30 -5.95
N VAL A 157 -9.85 1.40 -5.11
CA VAL A 157 -10.84 2.48 -5.16
C VAL A 157 -11.06 3.09 -3.78
N GLU A 158 -11.30 4.40 -3.74
CA GLU A 158 -11.62 5.10 -2.50
C GLU A 158 -13.05 4.79 -2.02
N LEU A 159 -13.20 4.56 -0.73
CA LEU A 159 -14.46 4.43 -0.02
C LEU A 159 -14.82 5.76 0.63
N TYR A 160 -15.56 6.59 -0.09
CA TYR A 160 -16.06 7.86 0.45
C TYR A 160 -17.09 7.63 1.56
N TRP A 161 -16.76 8.04 2.79
CA TRP A 161 -17.76 8.25 3.83
C TRP A 161 -18.51 9.56 3.53
N GLY A 162 -19.54 9.48 2.69
CA GLY A 162 -20.43 10.62 2.39
C GLY A 162 -20.17 11.29 1.04
N TYR A 163 -20.21 10.53 -0.06
CA TYR A 163 -20.29 11.11 -1.39
C TYR A 163 -21.59 11.93 -1.53
N ASN A 164 -21.46 13.25 -1.66
CA ASN A 164 -22.49 14.12 -2.21
C ASN A 164 -22.18 14.24 -3.73
N PRO A 165 -23.05 13.75 -4.63
CA PRO A 165 -22.76 13.59 -6.06
C PRO A 165 -22.57 14.88 -6.86
N ASN A 166 -22.56 16.05 -6.22
CA ASN A 166 -22.70 17.35 -6.88
C ASN A 166 -21.43 18.20 -7.00
N LYS A 167 -20.25 17.60 -7.20
CA LYS A 167 -19.09 18.38 -7.66
C LYS A 167 -18.44 17.75 -8.88
N GLU A 168 -18.97 18.17 -10.03
CA GLU A 168 -18.31 18.09 -11.31
C GLU A 168 -17.09 19.01 -11.30
N ASN A 169 -15.91 18.44 -11.52
CA ASN A 169 -14.82 19.11 -12.21
C ASN A 169 -14.23 18.05 -13.13
N LYS A 170 -14.55 18.12 -14.43
CA LYS A 170 -14.05 17.21 -15.46
C LYS A 170 -13.13 17.97 -16.41
N PRO A 171 -11.99 17.39 -16.81
CA PRO A 171 -11.36 17.67 -18.09
C PRO A 171 -12.26 17.16 -19.24
N GLU A 172 -12.35 17.95 -20.31
CA GLU A 172 -13.14 17.65 -21.50
C GLU A 172 -12.56 16.41 -22.22
N ASN A 173 -13.43 15.43 -22.53
CA ASN A 173 -13.21 14.20 -23.33
C ASN A 173 -13.07 12.84 -22.60
N TYR A 174 -13.39 12.72 -21.32
CA TYR A 174 -13.55 11.40 -20.68
C TYR A 174 -15.01 11.16 -20.27
N GLU A 175 -15.71 10.26 -20.97
CA GLU A 175 -16.95 9.68 -20.47
C GLU A 175 -16.64 8.80 -19.26
N LEU A 176 -16.64 9.43 -18.07
CA LEU A 176 -16.49 8.74 -16.79
C LEU A 176 -17.63 7.73 -16.64
N PHE A 177 -17.28 6.44 -16.58
CA PHE A 177 -18.16 5.38 -16.12
C PHE A 177 -18.84 5.83 -14.81
N ASN A 178 -20.13 6.13 -14.88
CA ASN A 178 -20.94 6.54 -13.73
C ASN A 178 -21.91 5.41 -13.36
N PRO A 179 -21.46 4.37 -12.63
CA PRO A 179 -22.33 3.27 -12.19
C PRO A 179 -23.35 3.73 -11.14
N ALA A 180 -23.25 4.97 -10.63
CA ALA A 180 -23.95 5.44 -9.45
C ALA A 180 -25.39 5.91 -9.70
N ILE A 181 -25.89 5.90 -10.93
CA ILE A 181 -27.24 6.45 -11.19
C ILE A 181 -28.34 5.51 -10.66
N ASN A 182 -28.09 4.20 -10.48
CA ASN A 182 -29.11 3.23 -10.05
C ASN A 182 -28.63 2.04 -9.17
N MET A 183 -27.43 2.09 -8.57
CA MET A 183 -26.86 0.95 -7.82
C MET A 183 -26.55 1.26 -6.35
N GLY A 184 -26.60 0.23 -5.49
CA GLY A 184 -26.14 0.32 -4.10
C GLY A 184 -24.64 0.62 -4.03
N VAL A 185 -24.21 1.29 -2.95
CA VAL A 185 -22.81 1.75 -2.77
C VAL A 185 -21.80 0.60 -2.93
N GLU A 186 -22.10 -0.56 -2.34
CA GLU A 186 -21.22 -1.73 -2.34
C GLU A 186 -21.06 -2.32 -3.74
N GLU A 187 -22.17 -2.50 -4.45
CA GLU A 187 -22.17 -3.00 -5.82
C GLU A 187 -21.44 -2.04 -6.75
N GLY A 188 -21.57 -0.72 -6.50
CA GLY A 188 -20.85 0.31 -7.23
C GLY A 188 -19.34 0.21 -7.06
N ILE A 189 -18.87 -0.07 -5.84
CA ILE A 189 -17.45 -0.32 -5.53
C ILE A 189 -16.97 -1.58 -6.23
N LEU A 190 -17.68 -2.69 -6.11
CA LEU A 190 -17.30 -3.96 -6.73
C LEU A 190 -17.26 -3.87 -8.26
N LYS A 191 -18.26 -3.22 -8.88
CA LYS A 191 -18.24 -2.98 -10.34
C LYS A 191 -17.10 -2.08 -10.79
N LYS A 192 -16.70 -1.08 -9.99
CA LYS A 192 -15.51 -0.28 -10.30
C LYS A 192 -14.23 -1.14 -10.25
N ILE A 193 -14.10 -2.01 -9.26
CA ILE A 193 -12.99 -2.97 -9.17
C ILE A 193 -12.97 -3.88 -10.41
N ASP A 194 -14.12 -4.45 -10.78
CA ASP A 194 -14.24 -5.27 -11.99
C ASP A 194 -13.84 -4.48 -13.24
N PHE A 195 -14.37 -3.26 -13.40
CA PHE A 195 -14.11 -2.41 -14.55
C PHE A 195 -12.63 -2.02 -14.69
N ILE A 196 -11.96 -1.69 -13.58
CA ILE A 196 -10.51 -1.46 -13.55
C ILE A 196 -9.78 -2.71 -14.05
N TYR A 197 -10.14 -3.89 -13.53
CA TYR A 197 -9.49 -5.13 -13.87
C TYR A 197 -9.72 -5.58 -15.32
N GLU A 198 -10.91 -5.35 -15.88
CA GLU A 198 -11.16 -5.61 -17.31
C GLU A 198 -10.25 -4.76 -18.19
N ASN A 199 -10.09 -3.47 -17.88
CA ASN A 199 -9.17 -2.59 -18.62
C ASN A 199 -7.72 -3.06 -18.54
N PHE A 200 -7.29 -3.60 -17.40
CA PHE A 200 -5.99 -4.24 -17.28
C PHE A 200 -5.85 -5.43 -18.23
N LYS A 201 -6.84 -6.34 -18.22
CA LYS A 201 -6.83 -7.56 -19.06
C LYS A 201 -6.88 -7.25 -20.56
N GLU A 202 -7.59 -6.20 -20.96
CA GLU A 202 -7.69 -5.76 -22.35
C GLU A 202 -6.43 -5.03 -22.85
N GLY A 203 -5.48 -4.73 -21.97
CA GLY A 203 -4.25 -4.02 -22.30
C GLY A 203 -4.43 -2.49 -22.39
N ASN A 204 -5.54 -1.95 -21.86
CA ASN A 204 -5.82 -0.52 -21.77
C ASN A 204 -5.08 0.10 -20.57
N TYR A 205 -3.75 -0.06 -20.53
CA TYR A 205 -2.93 0.22 -19.35
C TYR A 205 -2.98 1.67 -18.87
N GLU A 206 -3.05 2.64 -19.80
CA GLU A 206 -3.19 4.06 -19.44
C GLU A 206 -4.50 4.32 -18.68
N TYR A 207 -5.61 3.77 -19.19
CA TYR A 207 -6.91 3.94 -18.56
C TYR A 207 -7.02 3.14 -17.26
N PHE A 208 -6.46 1.93 -17.22
CA PHE A 208 -6.28 1.17 -15.97
C PHE A 208 -5.51 1.97 -14.90
N THR A 209 -4.40 2.62 -15.27
CA THR A 209 -3.62 3.46 -14.36
C THR A 209 -4.42 4.66 -13.87
N TYR A 210 -5.18 5.31 -14.76
CA TYR A 210 -6.01 6.46 -14.42
C TYR A 210 -7.17 6.12 -13.47
N LEU A 211 -7.82 4.98 -13.69
CA LEU A 211 -8.97 4.54 -12.90
C LEU A 211 -8.56 4.07 -11.48
N ASN A 212 -7.31 3.65 -11.30
CA ASN A 212 -6.78 3.25 -10.00
C ASN A 212 -6.58 4.45 -9.06
N PHE A 213 -6.65 4.18 -7.76
CA PHE A 213 -6.50 5.22 -6.75
C PHE A 213 -5.15 5.96 -6.88
N PRO A 214 -5.14 7.29 -7.13
CA PRO A 214 -3.96 8.00 -7.61
C PRO A 214 -2.74 7.91 -6.69
N PHE A 215 -2.95 7.87 -5.37
CA PHE A 215 -1.86 7.86 -4.41
C PHE A 215 -1.04 6.57 -4.36
N TYR A 216 -1.62 5.46 -4.82
CA TYR A 216 -1.00 4.14 -4.79
C TYR A 216 -0.89 3.52 -6.20
N ARG A 217 -1.35 4.22 -7.25
CA ARG A 217 -1.35 3.71 -8.63
C ARG A 217 0.04 3.24 -9.07
N ASN A 218 1.09 4.01 -8.79
CA ASN A 218 2.43 3.64 -9.24
C ASN A 218 3.01 2.43 -8.49
N GLU A 219 2.68 2.27 -7.21
CA GLU A 219 3.01 1.07 -6.46
C GLU A 219 2.29 -0.16 -7.01
N ILE A 220 1.01 -0.02 -7.38
CA ILE A 220 0.26 -1.10 -8.05
C ILE A 220 0.92 -1.49 -9.38
N LEU A 221 1.36 -0.52 -10.17
CA LEU A 221 2.08 -0.78 -11.43
C LEU A 221 3.39 -1.54 -11.20
N ASP A 222 4.17 -1.17 -10.19
CA ASP A 222 5.40 -1.89 -9.85
C ASP A 222 5.15 -3.33 -9.41
N ILE A 223 4.09 -3.57 -8.64
CA ILE A 223 3.70 -4.92 -8.25
C ILE A 223 3.45 -5.76 -9.51
N ILE A 224 2.68 -5.23 -10.46
CA ILE A 224 2.42 -5.90 -11.75
C ILE A 224 3.70 -6.14 -12.52
N ILE A 225 4.52 -5.10 -12.73
CA ILE A 225 5.77 -5.16 -13.49
C ILE A 225 6.70 -6.22 -12.91
N SER A 226 6.86 -6.22 -11.59
CA SER A 226 7.76 -7.15 -10.92
C SER A 226 7.30 -8.60 -11.07
N ASN A 227 5.99 -8.85 -11.14
CA ASN A 227 5.42 -10.19 -11.20
C ASN A 227 5.13 -10.67 -12.63
N SER A 228 5.50 -9.89 -13.64
CA SER A 228 5.32 -10.24 -15.04
C SER A 228 6.64 -10.59 -15.74
N SER A 229 6.54 -11.43 -16.76
CA SER A 229 7.59 -11.68 -17.75
C SER A 229 7.26 -11.13 -19.13
N ASP A 230 6.10 -10.48 -19.31
CA ASP A 230 5.70 -9.85 -20.57
C ASP A 230 6.41 -8.50 -20.75
N GLU A 231 7.47 -8.49 -21.56
CA GLU A 231 8.28 -7.30 -21.83
C GLU A 231 7.49 -6.15 -22.46
N LYS A 232 6.49 -6.46 -23.29
CA LYS A 232 5.67 -5.43 -23.97
C LYS A 232 4.77 -4.74 -22.96
N MET A 233 4.06 -5.53 -22.13
CA MET A 233 3.25 -4.98 -21.05
C MET A 233 4.12 -4.18 -20.07
N ILE A 234 5.27 -4.72 -19.64
CA ILE A 234 6.19 -4.03 -18.74
C ILE A 234 6.59 -2.66 -19.29
N LYS A 235 6.97 -2.60 -20.57
CA LYS A 235 7.34 -1.33 -21.22
C LYS A 235 6.17 -0.33 -21.22
N GLN A 236 4.95 -0.78 -21.49
CA GLN A 236 3.77 0.08 -21.48
C GLN A 236 3.43 0.59 -20.06
N LEU A 237 3.44 -0.30 -19.06
CA LEU A 237 3.19 0.08 -17.67
C LEU A 237 4.24 1.06 -17.13
N ARG A 238 5.51 0.88 -17.49
CA ARG A 238 6.59 1.84 -17.16
C ARG A 238 6.35 3.22 -17.78
N ASN A 239 5.79 3.29 -18.98
CA ASN A 239 5.42 4.58 -19.58
C ASN A 239 4.27 5.23 -18.78
N CYS A 240 3.31 4.44 -18.31
CA CYS A 240 2.18 4.94 -17.50
C CYS A 240 2.60 5.50 -16.14
N GLN A 241 3.73 5.06 -15.57
CA GLN A 241 4.25 5.59 -14.31
C GLN A 241 4.66 7.08 -14.39
N ASN A 242 4.92 7.58 -15.60
CA ASN A 242 5.35 8.97 -15.85
C ASN A 242 4.20 9.93 -16.20
N ILE A 243 2.96 9.43 -16.20
CA ILE A 243 1.78 10.26 -16.44
C ILE A 243 1.49 11.02 -15.14
N GLU A 244 1.58 12.37 -15.19
CA GLU A 244 1.20 13.27 -14.09
C GLU A 244 -0.32 13.29 -13.88
#